data_AF-A0A7K2X0R9-F1
#
_entry.id   AF-A0A7K2X0R9-F1
#
_cell.length_a   1.000
_cell.length_b   1.000
_cell.length_c   1.000
_cell.angle_alpha   90.00
_cell.angle_beta   90.00
_cell.angle_gamma   90.00
#
_symmetry.space_group_name_H-M   'P 1'
#
loop_
_entity.id
_entity.type
_entity.pdbx_description
1 polymer ?
#
loop_
_entity_poly.entity_id
_entity_poly.type
_entity_poly.pdbx_seq_one_letter_code
_entity_poly.pdbx_strand_id
1 'polypeptide(L)'
;RARAAIAALLPGRGDPWIGRAASHGSLIFADVGWDDSGRWDLAGLVDLEHCEAFLPNAEEAMRYTRTDDPRKAAWKLAEKVPLAVVTLGAEGAYAVDGRTGESAQVPAIGVEALDPTGAGDVFVAGFVTGTLAGWPLADRLAFAGLTAALSVQEFGGSLSAPGWSEVATWWRSVQRVPDQDPAALRRYGFLEGLLPAPSRPWPLRRAVPTIGFGRVG
;
A
#
# COMPACT_ATOMS: atom_id res chain seq x y z
N ARG A 1 -1.48 -20.79 -10.42
CA ARG A 1 -1.83 -20.45 -9.01
C ARG A 1 -1.35 -19.04 -8.72
N ALA A 2 -2.14 -18.18 -8.07
CA ALA A 2 -1.74 -16.81 -7.78
C ALA A 2 -0.62 -16.75 -6.72
N ARG A 3 0.39 -15.88 -6.90
CA ARG A 3 1.48 -15.70 -5.93
C ARG A 3 1.03 -14.91 -4.70
N ALA A 4 0.10 -13.97 -4.89
CA ALA A 4 -0.48 -13.16 -3.83
C ALA A 4 -1.97 -12.88 -4.12
N ALA A 5 -2.72 -12.53 -3.08
CA ALA A 5 -4.08 -12.03 -3.16
C ALA A 5 -4.31 -10.94 -2.10
N ILE A 6 -5.26 -10.04 -2.37
CA ILE A 6 -5.68 -9.00 -1.43
C ILE A 6 -7.07 -9.38 -0.90
N ALA A 7 -7.30 -9.21 0.39
CA ALA A 7 -8.56 -9.53 1.06
C ALA A 7 -8.98 -8.38 1.99
N ALA A 8 -10.28 -8.07 2.02
CA ALA A 8 -10.85 -7.21 3.04
C ALA A 8 -11.39 -8.06 4.18
N LEU A 9 -10.87 -7.88 5.39
CA LEU A 9 -11.32 -8.64 6.56
C LEU A 9 -12.55 -7.97 7.17
N LEU A 10 -13.64 -8.72 7.29
CA LEU A 10 -14.89 -8.26 7.90
C LEU A 10 -15.04 -8.85 9.30
N PRO A 11 -15.20 -8.02 10.36
CA PRO A 11 -15.34 -8.52 11.72
C PRO A 11 -16.51 -9.49 11.89
N GLY A 12 -16.24 -10.65 12.51
CA GLY A 12 -17.23 -11.68 12.79
C GLY A 12 -17.64 -12.52 11.57
N ARG A 13 -16.98 -12.33 10.42
CA ARG A 13 -17.20 -13.10 9.21
C ARG A 13 -15.89 -13.70 8.72
N GLY A 14 -15.85 -15.03 8.66
CA GLY A 14 -14.79 -15.76 7.98
C GLY A 14 -15.12 -15.97 6.50
N ASP A 15 -14.13 -15.81 5.63
CA ASP A 15 -14.22 -16.09 4.21
C ASP A 15 -13.29 -17.27 3.84
N PRO A 16 -13.83 -18.51 3.68
CA PRO A 16 -13.04 -19.74 3.55
C PRO A 16 -12.02 -19.77 2.40
N TRP A 17 -12.12 -18.85 1.44
CA TRP A 17 -11.16 -18.75 0.36
C TRP A 17 -9.80 -18.22 0.83
N ILE A 18 -9.75 -17.43 1.90
CA ILE A 18 -8.51 -16.85 2.44
C ILE A 18 -7.60 -17.96 2.96
N GLY A 19 -8.09 -18.76 3.91
CA GLY A 19 -7.35 -19.91 4.43
C GLY A 19 -6.99 -20.93 3.34
N ARG A 20 -7.89 -21.18 2.37
CA ARG A 20 -7.58 -22.04 1.22
C ARG A 20 -6.48 -21.46 0.34
N ALA A 21 -6.49 -20.16 0.04
CA ALA A 21 -5.47 -19.55 -0.79
C ALA A 21 -4.12 -19.58 -0.07
N ALA A 22 -4.09 -19.24 1.23
CA ALA A 22 -2.90 -19.31 2.07
C ALA A 22 -2.31 -20.73 2.16
N SER A 23 -3.15 -21.76 2.41
CA SER A 23 -2.68 -23.14 2.61
C SER A 23 -2.03 -23.75 1.38
N HIS A 24 -2.38 -23.29 0.18
CA HIS A 24 -1.71 -23.76 -1.00
C HIS A 24 -0.35 -23.03 -1.21
N GLY A 25 -0.04 -21.96 -0.46
CA GLY A 25 1.16 -21.10 -0.52
C GLY A 25 1.00 -19.73 -1.20
N SER A 26 -0.12 -19.01 -1.03
CA SER A 26 -0.35 -17.67 -1.63
C SER A 26 -0.20 -16.67 -0.49
N LEU A 27 0.50 -15.57 -0.73
CA LEU A 27 0.62 -14.52 0.27
C LEU A 27 -0.66 -13.69 0.29
N ILE A 28 -1.33 -13.62 1.44
CA ILE A 28 -2.58 -12.86 1.59
C ILE A 28 -2.27 -11.52 2.26
N PHE A 29 -2.63 -10.42 1.60
CA PHE A 29 -2.47 -9.08 2.12
C PHE A 29 -3.86 -8.57 2.49
N ALA A 30 -4.07 -8.34 3.78
CA ALA A 30 -5.36 -7.94 4.30
C ALA A 30 -5.42 -6.44 4.55
N ASP A 31 -6.53 -5.82 4.20
CA ASP A 31 -6.95 -4.53 4.75
C ASP A 31 -8.19 -4.71 5.65
N VAL A 32 -8.58 -3.62 6.30
CA VAL A 32 -9.77 -3.58 7.12
C VAL A 32 -10.97 -3.33 6.22
N GLY A 33 -11.87 -4.31 6.15
CA GLY A 33 -13.20 -4.07 5.61
C GLY A 33 -14.02 -3.20 6.56
N TRP A 34 -15.07 -2.56 6.05
CA TRP A 34 -15.93 -1.69 6.84
C TRP A 34 -16.52 -2.41 8.08
N ASP A 35 -16.18 -1.94 9.29
CA ASP A 35 -16.69 -2.47 10.56
C ASP A 35 -17.94 -1.70 11.04
N ASP A 36 -19.11 -2.10 10.52
CA ASP A 36 -20.42 -1.58 10.96
C ASP A 36 -20.72 -1.83 12.45
N SER A 37 -20.02 -2.76 13.09
CA SER A 37 -20.29 -3.10 14.49
C SER A 37 -19.73 -2.09 15.49
N GLY A 38 -18.73 -1.30 15.07
CA GLY A 38 -18.01 -0.36 15.92
C GLY A 38 -17.30 -1.02 17.10
N ARG A 39 -17.18 -2.35 17.14
CA ARG A 39 -16.57 -3.07 18.26
C ARG A 39 -15.05 -3.05 18.20
N TRP A 40 -14.47 -2.97 17.00
CA TRP A 40 -13.01 -2.95 16.79
C TRP A 40 -12.32 -4.06 17.58
N ASP A 41 -12.85 -5.28 17.45
CA ASP A 41 -12.34 -6.47 18.12
C ASP A 41 -11.42 -7.25 17.19
N LEU A 42 -10.13 -7.28 17.51
CA LEU A 42 -9.11 -8.04 16.77
C LEU A 42 -9.43 -9.53 16.72
N ALA A 43 -10.02 -10.10 17.78
CA ALA A 43 -10.41 -11.51 17.79
C ALA A 43 -11.55 -11.81 16.80
N GLY A 44 -12.29 -10.77 16.39
CA GLY A 44 -13.32 -10.87 15.36
C GLY A 44 -12.75 -10.97 13.93
N LEU A 45 -11.48 -10.66 13.71
CA LEU A 45 -10.80 -10.81 12.42
C LEU A 45 -10.25 -12.23 12.27
N VAL A 46 -11.15 -13.21 12.19
CA VAL A 46 -10.82 -14.64 12.29
C VAL A 46 -9.83 -15.11 11.21
N ASP A 47 -9.86 -14.55 10.00
CA ASP A 47 -8.94 -14.92 8.92
C ASP A 47 -7.57 -14.22 8.99
N LEU A 48 -7.34 -13.33 9.97
CA LEU A 48 -6.08 -12.60 10.12
C LEU A 48 -4.89 -13.56 10.29
N GLU A 49 -5.10 -14.71 10.95
CA GLU A 49 -4.06 -15.73 11.14
C GLU A 49 -3.55 -16.36 9.83
N HIS A 50 -4.31 -16.24 8.74
CA HIS A 50 -3.95 -16.74 7.42
C HIS A 50 -3.23 -15.69 6.56
N CYS A 51 -3.08 -14.47 7.07
CA CYS A 51 -2.53 -13.35 6.31
C CYS A 51 -1.01 -13.25 6.42
N GLU A 52 -0.37 -12.87 5.31
CA GLU A 52 1.04 -12.50 5.27
C GLU A 52 1.24 -11.09 5.85
N ALA A 53 0.32 -10.18 5.52
CA ALA A 53 0.37 -8.79 5.98
C ALA A 53 -1.02 -8.26 6.30
N PHE A 54 -1.09 -7.33 7.25
CA PHE A 54 -2.28 -6.54 7.56
C PHE A 54 -1.97 -5.05 7.45
N LEU A 55 -2.78 -4.32 6.68
CA LEU A 55 -2.49 -2.96 6.23
C LEU A 55 -3.56 -1.91 6.64
N PRO A 56 -3.92 -1.77 7.94
CA PRO A 56 -4.89 -0.77 8.38
C PRO A 56 -4.35 0.66 8.27
N ASN A 57 -5.25 1.65 8.33
CA ASN A 57 -4.85 3.02 8.65
C ASN A 57 -4.62 3.22 10.16
N ALA A 58 -4.03 4.36 10.53
CA ALA A 58 -3.72 4.69 11.92
C ALA A 58 -4.92 4.59 12.87
N GLU A 59 -6.08 5.10 12.44
CA GLU A 59 -7.29 5.08 13.26
C GLU A 59 -7.78 3.65 13.50
N GLU A 60 -7.88 2.84 12.45
CA GLU A 60 -8.26 1.43 12.53
C GLU A 60 -7.28 0.64 13.41
N ALA A 61 -5.97 0.81 13.17
CA ALA A 61 -4.93 0.11 13.93
C ALA A 61 -5.03 0.43 15.43
N MET A 62 -5.18 1.70 15.79
CA MET A 62 -5.32 2.13 17.18
C MET A 62 -6.62 1.62 17.81
N ARG A 63 -7.74 1.64 17.08
CA ARG A 63 -9.03 1.14 17.57
C ARG A 63 -8.99 -0.37 17.84
N TYR A 64 -8.43 -1.15 16.92
CA TYR A 64 -8.29 -2.60 17.06
C TYR A 64 -7.37 -2.98 18.23
N THR A 65 -6.25 -2.27 18.39
CA THR A 65 -5.21 -2.61 19.38
C THR A 65 -5.38 -1.92 20.73
N ARG A 66 -6.38 -1.02 20.84
CA ARG A 66 -6.64 -0.17 22.00
C ARG A 66 -5.38 0.61 22.42
N THR A 67 -4.72 1.23 21.45
CA THR A 67 -3.57 2.11 21.67
C THR A 67 -3.91 3.56 21.33
N ASP A 68 -3.03 4.46 21.78
CA ASP A 68 -3.06 5.90 21.52
C ASP A 68 -2.00 6.36 20.52
N ASP A 69 -1.21 5.42 20.01
CA ASP A 69 -0.09 5.66 19.10
C ASP A 69 -0.11 4.59 17.99
N PRO A 70 -0.04 4.99 16.71
CA PRO A 70 -0.11 4.07 15.58
C PRO A 70 1.14 3.18 15.44
N ARG A 71 2.31 3.61 15.92
CA ARG A 71 3.54 2.80 15.94
C ARG A 71 3.43 1.73 17.02
N LYS A 72 2.90 2.07 18.21
CA LYS A 72 2.55 1.04 19.22
C LYS A 72 1.50 0.07 18.69
N ALA A 73 0.52 0.57 17.94
CA ALA A 73 -0.49 -0.28 17.30
C ALA A 73 0.16 -1.29 16.33
N ALA A 74 1.06 -0.83 15.46
CA ALA A 74 1.78 -1.69 14.52
C ALA A 74 2.54 -2.82 15.23
N TRP A 75 3.24 -2.52 16.32
CA TRP A 75 3.92 -3.54 17.13
C TRP A 75 2.94 -4.57 17.72
N LYS A 76 1.80 -4.15 18.28
CA LYS A 76 0.78 -5.08 18.77
C LYS A 76 0.16 -5.92 17.66
N LEU A 77 -0.05 -5.35 16.48
CA LEU A 77 -0.55 -6.10 15.31
C LEU A 77 0.47 -7.14 14.85
N ALA A 78 1.77 -6.82 14.89
CA ALA A 78 2.85 -7.74 14.52
C ALA A 78 2.95 -8.98 15.44
N GLU A 79 2.31 -8.96 16.62
CA GLU A 79 2.14 -10.16 17.46
C GLU A 79 1.09 -11.14 16.89
N LYS A 80 0.28 -10.72 15.92
CA LYS A 80 -0.85 -11.48 15.36
C LYS A 80 -0.71 -11.80 13.87
N VAL A 81 0.03 -10.98 13.13
CA VAL A 81 0.28 -11.14 11.69
C VAL A 81 1.77 -10.94 11.43
N PRO A 82 2.36 -11.61 10.42
CA PRO A 82 3.79 -11.48 10.19
C PRO A 82 4.27 -10.08 9.81
N LEU A 83 3.51 -9.35 8.99
CA LEU A 83 3.80 -7.97 8.62
C LEU A 83 2.62 -7.06 9.00
N ALA A 84 2.85 -6.12 9.91
CA ALA A 84 1.89 -5.08 10.22
C ALA A 84 2.33 -3.78 9.55
N VAL A 85 1.48 -3.22 8.67
CA VAL A 85 1.76 -1.97 7.95
C VAL A 85 0.66 -0.97 8.26
N VAL A 86 1.01 0.15 8.87
CA VAL A 86 0.05 1.18 9.26
C VAL A 86 0.26 2.42 8.41
N THR A 87 -0.75 2.82 7.66
CA THR A 87 -0.73 4.11 6.95
C THR A 87 -1.06 5.25 7.91
N LEU A 88 -0.28 6.33 7.83
CA LEU A 88 -0.31 7.47 8.76
C LEU A 88 -0.77 8.77 8.07
N GLY A 89 -1.45 8.66 6.92
CA GLY A 89 -1.87 9.81 6.13
C GLY A 89 -0.69 10.72 5.75
N ALA A 90 -0.73 11.98 6.19
CA ALA A 90 0.31 12.98 5.90
C ALA A 90 1.68 12.68 6.55
N GLU A 91 1.74 11.81 7.57
CA GLU A 91 3.01 11.36 8.16
C GLU A 91 3.68 10.22 7.36
N GLY A 92 2.98 9.64 6.38
CA GLY A 92 3.47 8.55 5.53
C GLY A 92 3.00 7.19 6.02
N ALA A 93 3.93 6.27 6.28
CA ALA A 93 3.60 4.92 6.73
C ALA A 93 4.67 4.34 7.66
N TYR A 94 4.26 3.38 8.48
CA TYR A 94 5.11 2.62 9.40
C TYR A 94 4.85 1.12 9.26
N ALA A 95 5.89 0.30 9.27
CA ALA A 95 5.76 -1.14 9.17
C ALA A 95 6.62 -1.86 10.22
N VAL A 96 6.14 -3.01 10.68
CA VAL A 96 6.84 -3.93 11.59
C VAL A 96 6.77 -5.34 11.02
N ASP A 97 7.92 -6.01 10.96
CA ASP A 97 8.01 -7.45 10.68
C ASP A 97 8.12 -8.20 12.02
N GLY A 98 7.04 -8.87 12.41
CA GLY A 98 6.96 -9.63 13.64
C GLY A 98 7.87 -10.86 13.67
N ARG A 99 8.33 -11.34 12.51
CA ARG A 99 9.25 -12.50 12.43
C ARG A 99 10.68 -12.10 12.77
N THR A 100 11.08 -10.90 12.37
CA THR A 100 12.48 -10.42 12.51
C THR A 100 12.65 -9.37 13.60
N GLY A 101 11.57 -8.69 14.00
CA GLY A 101 11.61 -7.49 14.84
C GLY A 101 12.07 -6.24 14.09
N GLU A 102 12.23 -6.30 12.76
CA GLU A 102 12.55 -5.12 11.95
C GLU A 102 11.36 -4.15 11.91
N SER A 103 11.64 -2.85 11.91
CA SER A 103 10.63 -1.84 11.60
C SER A 103 11.16 -0.80 10.63
N ALA A 104 10.26 -0.21 9.84
CA ALA A 104 10.58 0.83 8.88
C ALA A 104 9.55 1.96 8.94
N GLN A 105 10.01 3.20 8.73
CA GLN A 105 9.15 4.37 8.57
C GLN A 105 9.53 5.13 7.30
N VAL A 106 8.51 5.51 6.53
CA VAL A 106 8.68 6.36 5.35
C VAL A 106 7.76 7.56 5.46
N PRO A 107 8.28 8.80 5.34
CA PRO A 107 7.45 10.01 5.27
C PRO A 107 6.54 10.01 4.04
N ALA A 108 5.39 10.69 4.12
CA ALA A 108 4.55 10.91 2.96
C ALA A 108 5.31 11.73 1.90
N ILE A 109 5.05 11.45 0.63
CA ILE A 109 5.48 12.33 -0.46
C ILE A 109 4.44 13.45 -0.56
N GLY A 110 4.89 14.69 -0.42
CA GLY A 110 4.03 15.86 -0.60
C GLY A 110 3.58 15.98 -2.05
N VAL A 111 2.29 15.79 -2.31
CA VAL A 111 1.65 15.92 -3.62
C VAL A 111 0.34 16.69 -3.47
N GLU A 112 -0.04 17.43 -4.51
CA GLU A 112 -1.37 18.03 -4.58
C GLU A 112 -2.38 16.93 -4.94
N ALA A 113 -3.24 16.57 -3.97
CA ALA A 113 -4.22 15.51 -4.17
C ALA A 113 -5.44 16.03 -4.94
N LEU A 114 -5.70 15.46 -6.12
CA LEU A 114 -6.90 15.73 -6.91
C LEU A 114 -8.04 14.77 -6.53
N ASP A 115 -7.74 13.48 -6.37
CA ASP A 115 -8.72 12.44 -6.01
C ASP A 115 -8.04 11.39 -5.10
N PRO A 116 -8.38 11.32 -3.79
CA PRO A 116 -7.80 10.34 -2.88
C PRO A 116 -8.40 8.93 -3.04
N THR A 117 -9.44 8.77 -3.86
CA THR A 117 -10.11 7.48 -4.06
C THR A 117 -9.11 6.43 -4.55
N GLY A 118 -9.14 5.24 -3.96
CA GLY A 118 -8.28 4.11 -4.38
C GLY A 118 -6.80 4.25 -4.00
N ALA A 119 -6.36 5.32 -3.34
CA ALA A 119 -4.96 5.47 -2.90
C ALA A 119 -4.51 4.33 -1.97
N GLY A 120 -5.42 3.83 -1.12
CA GLY A 120 -5.20 2.65 -0.28
C GLY A 120 -4.95 1.38 -1.12
N ASP A 121 -5.78 1.11 -2.12
CA ASP A 121 -5.60 -0.03 -3.03
C ASP A 121 -4.25 0.02 -3.75
N VAL A 122 -3.86 1.22 -4.22
CA VAL A 122 -2.58 1.43 -4.92
C VAL A 122 -1.40 1.30 -3.96
N PHE A 123 -1.55 1.73 -2.70
CA PHE A 123 -0.56 1.50 -1.65
C PHE A 123 -0.35 0.00 -1.41
N VAL A 124 -1.44 -0.76 -1.21
CA VAL A 124 -1.38 -2.22 -1.00
C VAL A 124 -0.74 -2.89 -2.21
N ALA A 125 -1.13 -2.53 -3.43
CA ALA A 125 -0.54 -3.08 -4.66
C ALA A 125 0.97 -2.79 -4.77
N GLY A 126 1.41 -1.58 -4.40
CA GLY A 126 2.84 -1.23 -4.33
C GLY A 126 3.59 -2.08 -3.30
N PHE A 127 3.01 -2.28 -2.11
CA PHE A 127 3.61 -3.09 -1.06
C PHE A 127 3.71 -4.58 -1.45
N VAL A 128 2.66 -5.11 -2.07
CA VAL A 128 2.63 -6.48 -2.65
C VAL A 128 3.74 -6.62 -3.70
N THR A 129 3.90 -5.62 -4.57
CA THR A 129 4.93 -5.63 -5.62
C THR A 129 6.32 -5.75 -5.02
N GLY A 130 6.66 -4.91 -4.04
CA GLY A 130 7.97 -4.96 -3.38
C GLY A 130 8.19 -6.26 -2.59
N THR A 131 7.13 -6.79 -1.97
CA THR A 131 7.19 -8.08 -1.26
C THR A 131 7.50 -9.23 -2.22
N LEU A 132 6.79 -9.30 -3.36
CA LEU A 132 7.00 -10.35 -4.36
C LEU A 132 8.34 -10.24 -5.09
N ALA A 133 8.94 -9.04 -5.11
CA ALA A 133 10.27 -8.75 -5.63
C ALA A 133 11.40 -8.98 -4.61
N GLY A 134 11.07 -9.28 -3.34
CA GLY A 134 12.06 -9.57 -2.30
C GLY A 134 12.82 -8.35 -1.79
N TRP A 135 12.24 -7.14 -1.89
CA TRP A 135 12.92 -5.92 -1.44
C TRP A 135 13.03 -5.85 0.09
N PRO A 136 13.96 -5.06 0.64
CA PRO A 136 13.98 -4.70 2.06
C PRO A 136 12.66 -4.04 2.50
N LEU A 137 12.29 -4.16 3.79
CA LEU A 137 11.01 -3.65 4.30
C LEU A 137 10.82 -2.15 4.03
N ALA A 138 11.89 -1.36 4.23
CA ALA A 138 11.88 0.08 3.95
C ALA A 138 11.59 0.41 2.48
N ASP A 139 12.14 -0.36 1.54
CA ASP A 139 11.95 -0.14 0.09
C ASP A 139 10.54 -0.53 -0.36
N ARG A 140 9.96 -1.61 0.22
CA ARG A 140 8.55 -1.98 0.00
C ARG A 140 7.63 -0.84 0.43
N LEU A 141 7.89 -0.28 1.62
CA LEU A 141 7.11 0.80 2.20
C LEU A 141 7.26 2.10 1.41
N ALA A 142 8.48 2.40 0.96
CA ALA A 142 8.76 3.56 0.13
C ALA A 142 8.06 3.46 -1.22
N PHE A 143 8.12 2.30 -1.88
CA PHE A 143 7.45 2.10 -3.15
C PHE A 143 5.92 2.20 -3.02
N ALA A 144 5.34 1.60 -1.99
CA ALA A 144 3.91 1.70 -1.70
C ALA A 144 3.44 3.15 -1.51
N GLY A 145 4.18 3.93 -0.72
CA GLY A 145 3.92 5.35 -0.53
C GLY A 145 4.04 6.16 -1.83
N LEU A 146 5.05 5.86 -2.64
CA LEU A 146 5.24 6.47 -3.96
C LEU A 146 4.09 6.17 -4.91
N THR A 147 3.69 4.90 -5.04
CA THR A 147 2.63 4.54 -5.99
C THR A 147 1.30 5.19 -5.61
N ALA A 148 0.98 5.24 -4.32
CA ALA A 148 -0.21 5.94 -3.82
C ALA A 148 -0.14 7.45 -4.02
N ALA A 149 1.02 8.08 -3.77
CA ALA A 149 1.18 9.52 -3.97
C ALA A 149 1.07 9.93 -5.46
N LEU A 150 1.51 9.07 -6.39
CA LEU A 150 1.33 9.33 -7.81
C LEU A 150 -0.11 9.08 -8.28
N SER A 151 -0.85 8.16 -7.65
CA SER A 151 -2.23 7.87 -8.06
C SER A 151 -3.21 8.99 -7.71
N VAL A 152 -3.00 9.71 -6.61
CA VAL A 152 -3.92 10.78 -6.19
C VAL A 152 -3.81 12.07 -7.01
N GLN A 153 -2.80 12.19 -7.86
CA GLN A 153 -2.59 13.34 -8.76
C GLN A 153 -3.42 13.25 -10.05
N GLU A 154 -4.24 12.21 -10.21
CA GLU A 154 -5.05 11.96 -11.40
C GLU A 154 -6.46 11.51 -10.98
N PHE A 155 -7.48 11.79 -11.80
CA PHE A 155 -8.83 11.27 -11.56
C PHE A 155 -8.92 9.77 -11.88
N GLY A 156 -9.61 8.97 -11.06
CA GLY A 156 -10.06 7.64 -11.48
C GLY A 156 -9.85 6.46 -10.52
N GLY A 157 -9.67 6.69 -9.21
CA GLY A 157 -9.55 5.57 -8.26
C GLY A 157 -8.31 4.71 -8.51
N SER A 158 -8.39 3.39 -8.32
CA SER A 158 -7.26 2.47 -8.58
C SER A 158 -6.78 2.43 -10.03
N LEU A 159 -7.56 2.95 -11.00
CA LEU A 159 -7.14 3.08 -12.40
C LEU A 159 -6.06 4.15 -12.61
N SER A 160 -5.81 5.01 -11.60
CA SER A 160 -4.72 5.98 -11.61
C SER A 160 -3.39 5.41 -11.09
N ALA A 161 -3.31 4.12 -10.71
CA ALA A 161 -2.07 3.48 -10.28
C ALA A 161 -0.93 3.73 -11.30
N PRO A 162 0.24 4.26 -10.91
CA PRO A 162 1.30 4.62 -11.86
C PRO A 162 1.89 3.38 -12.55
N GLY A 163 2.29 3.53 -13.82
CA GLY A 163 3.16 2.59 -14.49
C GLY A 163 4.63 2.91 -14.23
N TRP A 164 5.53 2.04 -14.70
CA TRP A 164 6.97 2.24 -14.59
C TRP A 164 7.46 3.54 -15.24
N SER A 165 6.80 4.02 -16.29
CA SER A 165 7.09 5.31 -16.93
C SER A 165 6.84 6.51 -16.01
N GLU A 166 5.72 6.51 -15.27
CA GLU A 166 5.41 7.55 -14.30
C GLU A 166 6.42 7.53 -13.14
N VAL A 167 6.71 6.35 -12.60
CA VAL A 167 7.73 6.17 -11.55
C VAL A 167 9.10 6.66 -12.03
N ALA A 168 9.49 6.34 -13.27
CA ALA A 168 10.76 6.79 -13.84
C ALA A 168 10.82 8.31 -14.03
N THR A 169 9.71 8.90 -14.44
CA THR A 169 9.59 10.35 -14.63
C THR A 169 9.69 11.08 -13.29
N TRP A 170 8.97 10.59 -12.27
CA TRP A 170 9.06 11.10 -10.91
C TRP A 170 10.50 11.01 -10.38
N TRP A 171 11.14 9.84 -10.49
CA TRP A 171 12.49 9.63 -9.98
C TRP A 171 13.52 10.57 -10.62
N ARG A 172 13.43 10.83 -11.92
CA ARG A 172 14.30 11.79 -12.61
C ARG A 172 13.98 13.24 -12.23
N SER A 173 12.71 13.55 -11.96
CA SER A 173 12.30 14.89 -11.54
C SER A 173 12.86 15.22 -10.16
N VAL A 174 12.70 14.33 -9.17
CA VAL A 174 13.16 14.61 -7.80
C VAL A 174 14.68 14.74 -7.68
N GLN A 175 15.44 14.07 -8.55
CA GLN A 175 16.90 14.21 -8.63
C GLN A 175 17.35 15.58 -9.15
N ARG A 176 16.48 16.34 -9.82
CA ARG A 176 16.80 17.66 -10.39
C ARG A 176 16.36 18.82 -9.50
N VAL A 177 15.64 18.54 -8.41
CA VAL A 177 15.21 19.57 -7.46
C VAL A 177 16.45 20.09 -6.71
N PRO A 178 16.73 21.40 -6.74
CA PRO A 178 17.81 21.99 -5.95
C PRO A 178 17.59 21.76 -4.45
N ASP A 179 18.67 21.60 -3.69
CA ASP A 179 18.64 21.44 -2.22
C ASP A 179 17.76 20.28 -1.72
N GLN A 180 17.58 19.25 -2.54
CA GLN A 180 16.82 18.06 -2.17
C GLN A 180 17.47 17.33 -0.98
N ASP A 181 16.63 16.90 -0.02
CA ASP A 181 17.08 16.12 1.13
C ASP A 181 17.84 14.84 0.67
N PRO A 182 19.14 14.70 1.01
CA PRO A 182 19.91 13.52 0.66
C PRO A 182 19.34 12.22 1.25
N ALA A 183 18.64 12.27 2.38
CA ALA A 183 17.99 11.10 2.96
C ALA A 183 16.78 10.67 2.12
N ALA A 184 16.02 11.62 1.58
CA ALA A 184 14.96 11.34 0.62
C ALA A 184 15.51 10.67 -0.66
N LEU A 185 16.60 11.18 -1.24
CA LEU A 185 17.22 10.57 -2.42
C LEU A 185 17.71 9.14 -2.15
N ARG A 186 18.37 8.91 -1.01
CA ARG A 186 18.82 7.56 -0.63
C ARG A 186 17.66 6.57 -0.49
N ARG A 187 16.55 7.00 0.11
CA ARG A 187 15.36 6.16 0.32
C ARG A 187 14.77 5.59 -0.98
N TYR A 188 14.85 6.34 -2.07
CA TYR A 188 14.33 5.93 -3.38
C TYR A 188 15.42 5.50 -4.36
N GLY A 189 16.68 5.45 -3.93
CA GLY A 189 17.82 5.07 -4.77
C GLY A 189 17.73 3.66 -5.32
N PHE A 190 16.99 2.75 -4.66
CA PHE A 190 16.72 1.40 -5.16
C PHE A 190 15.98 1.40 -6.52
N LEU A 191 15.28 2.49 -6.87
CA LEU A 191 14.61 2.64 -8.15
C LEU A 191 15.59 2.72 -9.33
N GLU A 192 16.83 3.18 -9.11
CA GLU A 192 17.83 3.29 -10.18
C GLU A 192 18.12 1.92 -10.83
N GLY A 193 18.07 0.83 -10.04
CA GLY A 193 18.24 -0.54 -10.53
C GLY A 193 17.00 -1.16 -11.16
N LEU A 194 15.84 -0.51 -11.05
CA LEU A 194 14.54 -1.04 -11.49
C LEU A 194 14.01 -0.35 -12.74
N LEU A 195 14.33 0.93 -12.92
CA LEU A 195 13.71 1.76 -13.94
C LEU A 195 14.33 1.50 -15.31
N PRO A 196 13.50 1.31 -16.36
CA PRO A 196 14.01 1.11 -17.70
C PRO A 196 14.81 2.33 -18.18
N ALA A 197 15.83 2.07 -19.00
CA ALA A 197 16.50 3.11 -19.78
C ALA A 197 15.44 3.96 -20.52
N PRO A 198 15.65 5.27 -20.71
CA PRO A 198 14.62 6.19 -21.17
C PRO A 198 14.04 5.76 -22.53
N SER A 199 12.82 5.22 -22.51
CA SER A 199 12.07 4.93 -23.72
C SER A 199 10.68 5.59 -23.65
N ARG A 200 10.55 6.66 -24.44
CA ARG A 200 9.40 7.52 -24.76
C ARG A 200 9.08 8.72 -23.84
N PRO A 201 8.77 9.89 -24.43
CA PRO A 201 8.24 11.05 -23.70
C PRO A 201 6.80 10.84 -23.22
N TRP A 202 6.48 11.50 -22.10
CA TRP A 202 5.15 11.68 -21.52
C TRP A 202 4.27 12.64 -22.36
N PRO A 203 2.92 12.49 -22.38
CA PRO A 203 2.09 11.46 -21.74
C PRO A 203 1.70 10.31 -22.68
N LEU A 204 1.65 9.08 -22.15
CA LEU A 204 0.86 8.00 -22.76
C LEU A 204 -0.59 8.20 -22.32
N ARG A 205 -1.50 8.53 -23.25
CA ARG A 205 -2.93 8.61 -22.95
C ARG A 205 -3.39 7.23 -22.48
N ARG A 206 -3.73 7.11 -21.20
CA ARG A 206 -4.44 5.93 -20.68
C ARG A 206 -5.82 5.85 -21.33
N ALA A 207 -6.37 4.65 -21.43
CA ALA A 207 -7.69 4.43 -21.98
C ALA A 207 -8.71 5.30 -21.23
N VAL A 208 -9.38 6.18 -21.95
CA VAL A 208 -10.52 6.93 -21.43
C VAL A 208 -11.58 5.90 -21.03
N PRO A 209 -12.16 5.97 -19.81
CA PRO A 209 -13.31 5.15 -19.45
C PRO A 209 -14.36 5.30 -20.55
N THR A 210 -14.61 4.25 -21.32
CA THR A 210 -15.64 4.27 -22.36
C THR A 210 -16.98 4.08 -21.68
N ILE A 211 -17.46 5.11 -20.98
CA ILE A 211 -18.85 5.18 -20.57
C ILE A 211 -19.62 5.56 -21.84
N GLY A 212 -20.14 4.54 -22.50
CA GLY A 212 -21.10 4.71 -23.58
C GLY A 212 -22.41 5.27 -23.04
N PHE A 213 -22.51 6.59 -22.96
CA PHE A 213 -23.81 7.23 -23.09
C PHE A 213 -24.15 7.22 -24.58
N GLY A 214 -24.97 6.25 -24.97
CA GLY A 214 -25.64 6.28 -26.27
C GLY A 214 -26.32 7.62 -26.42
N ARG A 215 -25.96 8.36 -27.49
CA ARG A 215 -26.80 9.46 -27.95
C ARG A 215 -28.14 8.88 -28.34
N VAL A 216 -29.18 9.20 -27.57
CA VAL A 216 -30.56 9.03 -28.00
C VAL A 216 -30.98 10.35 -28.62
N GLY A 217 -31.34 10.29 -29.91
CA GLY A 217 -32.25 11.22 -30.61
C GLY A 217 -31.77 12.65 -30.79
#